data_AF-A0A2V8RGU9-F1
#
_entry.id   AF-A0A2V8RGU9-F1
#
_cell.length_a   1.000
_cell.length_b   1.000
_cell.length_c   1.000
_cell.angle_alpha   90.00
_cell.angle_beta   90.00
_cell.angle_gamma   90.00
#
_symmetry.space_group_name_H-M   'P 1'
#
loop_
_entity.id
_entity.type
_entity.pdbx_description
1 polymer ?
#
loop_
_entity_poly.entity_id
_entity_poly.type
_entity_poly.pdbx_seq_one_letter_code
_entity_poly.pdbx_strand_id
1 'polypeptide(L)'
;MKDHNDFFDDIIDVGDDTDAEDLEYTDEADEFDDEDEEEDDSMVVRTALLKKNDMLALLSLKAGDSGGQIVRFDPRESLPSMQSYESETEARKWFARSLATSRKNGWSVVYDGEPLVG
;
A
#
# COMPACT_ATOMS: atom_id res chain seq x y z
N MET A 1 7.37 24.00 11.97
CA MET A 1 7.89 23.79 10.61
C MET A 1 7.02 22.71 9.99
N LYS A 2 6.19 23.08 9.01
CA LYS A 2 5.37 22.14 8.24
C LYS A 2 6.20 21.81 6.99
N ASP A 3 6.93 20.71 7.02
CA ASP A 3 7.44 20.12 5.78
C ASP A 3 6.28 19.31 5.20
N HIS A 4 5.68 19.89 4.18
CA HIS A 4 4.48 19.41 3.50
C HIS A 4 4.85 18.21 2.62
N ASN A 5 3.91 17.27 2.54
CA ASN A 5 3.89 16.02 1.79
C ASN A 5 3.98 16.17 0.25
N ASP A 6 4.96 16.89 -0.29
CA ASP A 6 4.94 17.25 -1.72
C ASP A 6 5.23 16.08 -2.68
N PHE A 7 5.80 14.96 -2.22
CA PHE A 7 6.19 13.86 -3.14
C PHE A 7 5.02 12.93 -3.53
N PHE A 8 4.01 12.78 -2.65
CA PHE A 8 2.84 12.00 -3.00
C PHE A 8 1.85 12.81 -3.83
N ASP A 9 1.76 14.13 -3.61
CA ASP A 9 0.90 15.02 -4.39
C ASP A 9 1.42 15.21 -5.83
N ASP A 10 2.73 15.24 -6.05
CA ASP A 10 3.36 15.31 -7.39
C ASP A 10 3.13 14.04 -8.23
N ILE A 11 2.72 12.93 -7.61
CA ILE A 11 2.26 11.70 -8.27
C ILE A 11 0.76 11.71 -8.60
N ILE A 12 -0.02 12.58 -7.93
CA ILE A 12 -1.48 12.60 -7.97
C ILE A 12 -2.02 13.69 -8.90
N ASP A 13 -1.25 14.73 -9.23
CA ASP A 13 -1.63 15.77 -10.19
C ASP A 13 -1.53 15.31 -11.66
N VAL A 14 -2.23 14.22 -11.99
CA VAL A 14 -2.59 13.85 -13.36
C VAL A 14 -4.11 13.91 -13.46
N GLY A 15 -4.63 15.13 -13.60
CA GLY A 15 -5.91 15.44 -14.25
C GLY A 15 -7.16 14.89 -13.57
N ASP A 16 -7.75 15.71 -12.71
CA ASP A 16 -9.15 15.69 -12.29
C ASP A 16 -10.08 15.96 -13.49
N ASP A 17 -10.26 14.96 -14.36
CA ASP A 17 -11.29 14.97 -15.40
C ASP A 17 -11.47 13.55 -15.96
N THR A 18 -12.42 12.78 -15.42
CA THR A 18 -13.44 11.99 -16.16
C THR A 18 -14.23 11.03 -15.25
N ASP A 19 -15.53 11.31 -15.15
CA ASP A 19 -16.67 10.39 -15.03
C ASP A 19 -16.78 9.48 -13.79
N ALA A 20 -17.31 10.07 -12.73
CA ALA A 20 -18.05 9.37 -11.69
C ALA A 20 -19.38 8.85 -12.27
N GLU A 21 -19.37 7.64 -12.83
CA GLU A 21 -20.59 6.90 -13.16
C GLU A 21 -20.88 5.84 -12.09
N ASP A 22 -22.12 5.91 -11.65
CA ASP A 22 -22.83 5.23 -10.59
C ASP A 22 -22.76 3.70 -10.72
N LEU A 23 -22.30 3.01 -9.68
CA LEU A 23 -22.44 1.55 -9.56
C LEU A 23 -23.31 1.26 -8.33
N GLU A 24 -24.62 1.19 -8.56
CA GLU A 24 -25.61 0.66 -7.61
C GLU A 24 -25.26 -0.80 -7.25
N TYR A 25 -24.93 -1.04 -5.98
CA TYR A 25 -24.72 -2.39 -5.43
C TYR A 25 -26.06 -2.91 -4.91
N THR A 26 -26.60 -3.95 -5.55
CA THR A 26 -27.84 -4.61 -5.13
C THR A 26 -27.63 -5.42 -3.86
N ASP A 27 -28.49 -5.16 -2.88
CA ASP A 27 -28.57 -5.76 -1.55
C ASP A 27 -29.20 -7.17 -1.64
N GLU A 28 -28.38 -8.22 -1.68
CA GLU A 28 -28.79 -9.58 -1.35
C GLU A 28 -27.94 -10.07 -0.17
N ALA A 29 -28.55 -10.00 1.02
CA ALA A 29 -28.02 -10.49 2.27
C ALA A 29 -27.99 -12.02 2.26
N ASP A 30 -26.81 -12.59 2.03
CA ASP A 30 -26.52 -13.98 2.39
C ASP A 30 -26.31 -14.06 3.92
N GLU A 31 -27.11 -14.91 4.58
CA GLU A 31 -26.91 -15.32 5.98
C GLU A 31 -25.55 -16.02 6.09
N PHE A 32 -24.57 -15.36 6.72
CA PHE A 32 -23.31 -15.99 7.11
C PHE A 32 -23.46 -16.69 8.45
N ASP A 33 -23.20 -17.99 8.43
CA ASP A 33 -23.10 -18.92 9.56
C ASP A 33 -22.01 -18.43 10.54
N ASP A 34 -22.39 -18.23 11.80
CA ASP A 34 -21.51 -17.88 12.91
C ASP A 34 -20.62 -19.10 13.24
N GLU A 35 -19.60 -19.37 12.44
CA GLU A 35 -18.53 -20.32 12.76
C GLU A 35 -17.23 -19.57 13.10
N ASP A 36 -17.00 -19.45 14.41
CA ASP A 36 -15.73 -19.16 15.09
C ASP A 36 -14.93 -17.94 14.57
N GLU A 37 -15.35 -16.73 14.97
CA GLU A 37 -14.43 -15.59 15.06
C GLU A 37 -13.40 -15.85 16.17
N GLU A 38 -12.36 -16.65 15.88
CA GLU A 38 -11.08 -16.36 16.51
C GLU A 38 -10.74 -14.93 16.08
N GLU A 39 -10.71 -13.99 17.05
CA GLU A 39 -10.14 -12.65 16.89
C GLU A 39 -8.67 -12.83 16.48
N ASP A 40 -8.47 -13.09 15.19
CA ASP A 40 -7.16 -13.18 14.58
C ASP A 40 -6.67 -11.74 14.57
N ASP A 41 -5.91 -11.40 15.61
CA ASP A 41 -5.11 -10.18 15.83
C ASP A 41 -4.03 -10.09 14.71
N SER A 42 -4.49 -10.25 13.47
CA SER A 42 -3.79 -10.81 12.32
C SER A 42 -3.07 -9.68 11.63
N MET A 43 -2.01 -9.25 12.27
CA MET A 43 -1.10 -8.28 11.72
C MET A 43 -0.61 -8.73 10.34
N VAL A 44 -0.98 -7.99 9.30
CA VAL A 44 -0.51 -8.19 7.94
C VAL A 44 0.87 -7.60 7.81
N VAL A 45 1.82 -8.44 7.39
CA VAL A 45 3.15 -8.00 6.99
C VAL A 45 3.41 -8.41 5.55
N ARG A 46 3.72 -7.43 4.69
CA ARG A 46 4.04 -7.64 3.28
C ARG A 46 5.34 -6.96 2.91
N THR A 47 6.10 -7.60 2.02
CA THR A 47 7.33 -7.08 1.44
C THR A 47 7.24 -7.18 -0.07
N ALA A 48 7.51 -6.06 -0.74
CA ALA A 48 7.67 -6.01 -2.18
C ALA A 48 9.09 -5.54 -2.54
N LEU A 49 9.73 -6.27 -3.44
CA LEU A 49 11.00 -5.86 -4.03
C LEU A 49 10.72 -5.34 -5.44
N LEU A 50 11.27 -4.16 -5.73
CA LEU A 50 11.12 -3.48 -7.00
C LEU A 50 12.49 -3.33 -7.67
N LYS A 51 12.56 -3.61 -8.97
CA LYS A 51 13.77 -3.44 -9.77
C LYS A 51 13.54 -2.48 -10.91
N LYS A 52 14.49 -1.57 -11.12
CA LYS A 52 14.57 -0.69 -12.30
C LYS A 52 16.04 -0.53 -12.70
N ASN A 53 16.40 -0.98 -13.90
CA ASN A 53 17.81 -1.08 -14.33
C ASN A 53 18.63 -1.90 -13.30
N ASP A 54 19.75 -1.33 -12.82
CA ASP A 54 20.61 -1.91 -11.79
C ASP A 54 20.22 -1.48 -10.36
N MET A 55 19.06 -0.84 -10.19
CA MET A 55 18.55 -0.42 -8.89
C MET A 55 17.56 -1.44 -8.32
N LEU A 56 17.67 -1.67 -7.01
CA LEU A 56 16.72 -2.45 -6.21
C LEU A 56 16.14 -1.55 -5.13
N ALA A 57 14.81 -1.51 -5.04
CA ALA A 57 14.06 -0.82 -4.00
C ALA A 57 13.19 -1.81 -3.23
N LEU A 58 12.85 -1.45 -1.99
CA LEU A 58 11.98 -2.22 -1.12
C LEU A 58 10.79 -1.37 -0.69
N LEU A 59 9.61 -1.97 -0.68
CA LEU A 59 8.41 -1.41 -0.09
C LEU A 59 7.82 -2.45 0.86
N SER A 60 7.65 -2.11 2.13
CA SER A 60 7.05 -3.01 3.11
C SER A 60 5.80 -2.39 3.74
N LEU A 61 4.84 -3.24 4.06
CA LEU A 61 3.63 -2.95 4.81
C LEU A 61 3.65 -3.73 6.12
N LYS A 62 3.27 -3.07 7.22
CA LYS A 62 2.91 -3.69 8.49
C LYS A 62 1.61 -3.05 8.96
N ALA A 63 0.52 -3.79 9.06
CA ALA A 63 -0.78 -3.24 9.42
C ALA A 63 -1.61 -4.21 10.26
N GLY A 64 -2.51 -3.67 11.08
CA GLY A 64 -3.50 -4.41 11.88
C GLY A 64 -4.44 -3.43 12.58
N ASP A 65 -5.11 -3.86 13.65
CA ASP A 65 -6.16 -3.07 14.34
C ASP A 65 -5.68 -1.72 14.86
N SER A 66 -4.41 -1.62 15.25
CA SER A 66 -3.78 -0.38 15.73
C SER A 66 -3.39 0.62 14.63
N GLY A 67 -3.66 0.30 13.36
CA GLY A 67 -3.28 1.09 12.19
C GLY A 67 -2.22 0.40 11.34
N GLY A 68 -1.54 1.18 10.49
CA GLY A 68 -0.56 0.60 9.58
C GLY A 68 0.62 1.51 9.27
N GLN A 69 1.70 0.89 8.80
CA GLN A 69 2.91 1.57 8.39
C GLN A 69 3.41 1.02 7.07
N ILE A 70 3.82 1.95 6.21
CA ILE A 70 4.55 1.66 4.99
C ILE A 70 5.97 2.19 5.15
N VAL A 71 6.96 1.33 4.84
CA VAL A 71 8.37 1.72 4.79
C VAL A 71 8.89 1.51 3.38
N ARG A 72 9.63 2.49 2.87
CA ARG A 72 10.26 2.45 1.56
C ARG A 72 11.76 2.66 1.69
N PHE A 73 12.51 1.78 1.03
CA PHE A 73 13.92 1.95 0.75
C PHE A 73 14.06 2.18 -0.75
N ASP A 74 14.41 3.41 -1.13
CA ASP A 74 14.71 3.78 -2.51
C ASP A 74 16.22 4.05 -2.61
N PRO A 75 16.97 3.38 -3.50
CA PRO A 75 18.41 3.54 -3.58
C PRO A 75 18.85 4.93 -4.07
N ARG A 76 17.91 5.76 -4.52
CA ARG A 76 18.16 7.17 -4.91
C ARG A 76 18.12 8.10 -3.71
N GLU A 77 17.50 7.68 -2.61
CA GLU A 77 17.37 8.44 -1.37
C GLU A 77 18.44 8.01 -0.37
N SER A 78 18.95 8.95 0.40
CA SER A 78 19.98 8.67 1.42
C SER A 78 19.44 7.91 2.65
N LEU A 79 18.14 8.06 2.93
CA LEU A 79 17.49 7.48 4.09
C LEU A 79 16.16 6.82 3.69
N PRO A 80 15.73 5.77 4.41
CA PRO A 80 14.41 5.18 4.24
C PRO A 80 13.31 6.18 4.62
N SER A 81 12.17 6.09 3.95
CA SER A 81 10.98 6.87 4.28
C SER A 81 9.91 5.98 4.91
N MET A 82 9.24 6.48 5.96
CA MET A 82 8.16 5.79 6.66
C MET A 82 6.92 6.67 6.70
N GLN A 83 5.75 6.06 6.48
CA GLN A 83 4.45 6.71 6.64
C GLN A 83 3.55 5.83 7.49
N SER A 84 2.87 6.44 8.46
CA SER A 84 1.88 5.78 9.32
C SER A 84 0.47 6.16 8.87
N TYR A 85 -0.47 5.26 9.10
CA TYR A 85 -1.89 5.37 8.75
C TYR A 85 -2.74 4.97 9.96
N GLU A 86 -3.94 5.54 10.04
CA GLU A 86 -4.82 5.35 11.20
C GLU A 86 -5.51 3.98 11.17
N SER A 87 -5.66 3.37 9.99
CA SER A 87 -6.30 2.07 9.82
C SER A 87 -5.50 1.14 8.91
N GLU A 88 -5.70 -0.16 9.09
CA GLU A 88 -5.17 -1.18 8.21
C GLU A 88 -5.66 -1.01 6.76
N THR A 89 -6.96 -0.78 6.56
CA THR A 89 -7.57 -0.60 5.24
C THR A 89 -6.91 0.54 4.47
N GLU A 90 -6.64 1.66 5.15
CA GLU A 90 -5.95 2.80 4.56
C GLU A 90 -4.50 2.43 4.17
N ALA A 91 -3.76 1.79 5.07
CA ALA A 91 -2.39 1.36 4.79
C ALA A 91 -2.32 0.39 3.61
N ARG A 92 -3.22 -0.60 3.54
CA ARG A 92 -3.34 -1.54 2.42
C ARG A 92 -3.63 -0.81 1.10
N LYS A 93 -4.57 0.14 1.11
CA LYS A 93 -4.93 0.96 -0.06
C LYS A 93 -3.72 1.75 -0.58
N TRP A 94 -2.99 2.42 0.30
CA TRP A 94 -1.81 3.21 -0.08
C TRP A 94 -0.62 2.35 -0.50
N PHE A 95 -0.45 1.16 0.09
CA PHE A 95 0.55 0.19 -0.35
C PHE A 95 0.27 -0.27 -1.78
N ALA A 96 -0.96 -0.68 -2.07
CA ALA A 96 -1.38 -1.07 -3.42
C ALA A 96 -1.22 0.07 -4.44
N ARG A 97 -1.60 1.30 -4.06
CA ARG A 97 -1.41 2.49 -4.89
C ARG A 97 0.07 2.77 -5.16
N SER A 98 0.92 2.65 -4.14
CA SER A 98 2.37 2.82 -4.28
C SER A 98 2.97 1.82 -5.27
N LEU A 99 2.59 0.54 -5.18
CA LEU A 99 3.01 -0.48 -6.15
C LEU A 99 2.53 -0.17 -7.57
N ALA A 100 1.26 0.22 -7.73
CA ALA A 100 0.71 0.57 -9.03
C ALA A 100 1.46 1.76 -9.66
N THR A 101 1.73 2.81 -8.88
CA THR A 101 2.50 3.97 -9.32
C THR A 101 3.95 3.61 -9.64
N SER A 102 4.61 2.79 -8.82
CA SER A 102 5.96 2.30 -9.13
C SER A 102 6.01 1.57 -10.47
N ARG A 103 5.02 0.71 -10.76
CA ARG A 103 4.89 0.03 -12.06
C ARG A 103 4.72 1.02 -13.22
N LYS A 104 3.83 2.01 -13.08
CA LYS A 104 3.65 3.10 -14.06
C LYS A 104 4.96 3.86 -14.30
N ASN A 105 5.76 4.05 -13.26
CA ASN A 105 7.06 4.72 -13.31
C ASN A 105 8.22 3.83 -13.78
N GLY A 106 7.93 2.65 -14.34
CA GLY A 106 8.91 1.75 -14.95
C GLY A 106 9.68 0.87 -13.96
N TRP A 107 9.20 0.71 -12.73
CA TRP A 107 9.70 -0.31 -11.82
C TRP A 107 9.00 -1.64 -12.08
N SER A 108 9.77 -2.73 -12.11
CA SER A 108 9.25 -4.09 -12.13
C SER A 108 9.16 -4.62 -10.70
N VAL A 109 8.05 -5.26 -10.33
CA VAL A 109 7.92 -5.96 -9.05
C VAL A 109 8.48 -7.36 -9.23
N VAL A 110 9.57 -7.67 -8.54
CA VAL A 110 10.27 -8.97 -8.64
C VAL A 110 9.93 -9.90 -7.49
N TYR A 111 9.40 -9.36 -6.39
CA TYR A 111 8.84 -10.10 -5.26
C TYR A 111 7.70 -9.27 -4.65
N ASP A 112 6.64 -9.94 -4.22
CA ASP A 112 5.53 -9.35 -3.47
C ASP A 112 4.87 -10.46 -2.64
N GLY A 113 5.11 -10.47 -1.34
CA GLY A 113 4.68 -11.55 -0.45
C GLY A 113 5.05 -11.31 1.00
N GLU A 114 5.15 -12.38 1.78
CA GLU A 114 5.57 -12.34 3.18
C GLU A 114 7.00 -11.79 3.37
N PRO A 115 7.42 -11.45 4.60
CA PRO A 115 8.80 -11.06 4.86
C PRO A 115 9.82 -12.12 4.41
N LEU A 116 10.87 -11.68 3.72
CA LEU A 116 11.97 -12.56 3.32
C LEU A 116 12.82 -12.92 4.55
N VAL A 117 13.04 -14.22 4.77
CA VAL A 117 13.89 -14.76 5.84
C VAL A 117 15.12 -15.41 5.20
N GLY A 118 16.31 -15.14 5.76
CA GLY A 118 17.59 -15.65 5.25
C GLY A 118 18.61 -15.87 6.34
#